data_AF-A0A1A8CRX1-F1
#
_entry.id   AF-A0A1A8CRX1-F1
#
_cell.length_a   1.000
_cell.length_b   1.000
_cell.length_c   1.000
_cell.angle_alpha   90.00
_cell.angle_beta   90.00
_cell.angle_gamma   90.00
#
_symmetry.space_group_name_H-M   'P 1'
#
loop_
_entity.id
_entity.type
_entity.pdbx_description
1 polymer ?
#
loop_
_entity_poly.entity_id
_entity_poly.type
_entity_poly.pdbx_seq_one_letter_code
_entity_poly.pdbx_strand_id
1 'polypeptide(L)'
;QTWIGDGLLVSKGQKWFRHRRLLTPGFHYDVLKPYVQLMSQSAKTMLDKWESYAHTDKTFELFEHVSLMTLDTILQCAFSCKTNCQTEGGNNAYIKAVYELSDLANFRFRTFPYHSDLIFYLSPHGYRYRNAC
;
A
#
# COMPACT_ATOMS: atom_id res chain seq x y z
N GLN A 1 11.09 -15.88 -2.35
CA GLN A 1 9.89 -15.59 -3.17
C GLN A 1 9.63 -14.09 -3.07
N THR A 2 9.21 -13.41 -4.13
CA THR A 2 8.86 -11.97 -4.06
C THR A 2 7.51 -11.82 -3.34
N TRP A 3 7.35 -10.82 -2.47
CA TRP A 3 6.17 -10.70 -1.60
C TRP A 3 4.84 -10.64 -2.37
N ILE A 4 4.82 -9.94 -3.52
CA ILE A 4 3.66 -9.79 -4.41
C ILE A 4 3.55 -10.89 -5.47
N GLY A 5 4.45 -11.87 -5.45
CA GLY A 5 4.47 -12.98 -6.40
C GLY A 5 4.64 -12.56 -7.87
N ASP A 6 4.09 -13.36 -8.79
CA ASP A 6 4.09 -13.13 -10.23
C ASP A 6 2.76 -12.50 -10.70
N GLY A 7 2.45 -11.35 -10.10
CA GLY A 7 1.28 -10.52 -10.40
C GLY A 7 1.48 -9.57 -11.60
N LEU A 8 0.49 -8.74 -11.89
CA LEU A 8 0.51 -7.82 -13.05
C LEU A 8 1.76 -6.92 -13.10
N LEU A 9 2.25 -6.45 -11.95
CA LEU A 9 3.41 -5.57 -11.85
C LEU A 9 4.74 -6.23 -12.25
N VAL A 10 4.87 -7.55 -12.00
CA VAL A 10 6.14 -8.28 -12.16
C VAL A 10 6.13 -9.18 -13.40
N SER A 11 4.96 -9.72 -13.75
CA SER A 11 4.79 -10.64 -14.88
C SER A 11 5.17 -10.01 -16.22
N LYS A 12 5.55 -10.86 -17.19
CA LYS A 12 5.98 -10.45 -18.54
C LYS A 12 5.29 -11.28 -19.63
N GLY A 13 5.38 -10.82 -20.88
CA GLY A 13 4.91 -11.56 -22.06
C GLY A 13 3.41 -11.86 -22.06
N GLN A 14 3.03 -13.06 -22.48
CA GLN A 14 1.63 -13.45 -22.62
C GLN A 14 0.86 -13.48 -21.29
N LYS A 15 1.52 -13.86 -20.18
CA LYS A 15 0.90 -13.86 -18.85
C LYS A 15 0.49 -12.45 -18.43
N TRP A 16 1.41 -11.49 -18.59
CA TRP A 16 1.13 -10.08 -18.35
C TRP A 16 -0.01 -9.58 -19.23
N PHE A 17 0.00 -9.89 -20.54
CA PHE A 17 -1.04 -9.46 -21.46
C PHE A 17 -2.42 -9.98 -21.05
N ARG A 18 -2.50 -11.25 -20.64
CA ARG A 18 -3.73 -11.86 -20.13
C ARG A 18 -4.22 -11.16 -18.86
N HIS A 19 -3.35 -10.93 -17.87
CA HIS A 19 -3.71 -10.22 -16.63
C HIS A 19 -4.17 -8.79 -16.92
N ARG A 20 -3.47 -8.07 -17.80
CA ARG A 20 -3.81 -6.70 -18.17
C ARG A 20 -5.17 -6.62 -18.86
N ARG A 21 -5.43 -7.51 -19.83
CA ARG A 21 -6.72 -7.58 -20.52
C ARG A 21 -7.87 -7.87 -19.57
N LEU A 22 -7.64 -8.72 -18.55
CA LEU A 22 -8.64 -9.04 -17.55
C LEU A 22 -8.95 -7.86 -16.61
N LEU A 23 -7.93 -7.12 -16.16
CA LEU A 23 -8.09 -6.08 -15.14
C LEU A 23 -8.49 -4.72 -15.70
N THR A 24 -8.11 -4.38 -16.95
CA THR A 24 -8.35 -3.06 -17.55
C THR A 24 -9.83 -2.61 -17.49
N PRO A 25 -10.84 -3.46 -17.73
CA PRO A 25 -12.24 -3.05 -17.64
C PRO A 25 -12.67 -2.56 -16.25
N GLY A 26 -12.04 -3.05 -15.18
CA GLY A 26 -12.33 -2.60 -13.80
C GLY A 26 -11.90 -1.16 -13.51
N PHE A 27 -11.07 -0.57 -14.38
CA PHE A 27 -10.62 0.82 -14.28
C PHE A 27 -11.32 1.75 -15.29
N HIS A 28 -12.41 1.28 -15.92
CA HIS A 28 -13.22 2.12 -16.80
C HIS A 28 -13.95 3.20 -16.00
N TYR A 29 -14.14 4.40 -16.57
CA TYR A 29 -14.69 5.55 -15.84
C TYR A 29 -16.08 5.29 -15.24
N ASP A 30 -16.92 4.47 -15.90
CA ASP A 30 -18.23 4.10 -15.37
C ASP A 30 -18.15 3.24 -14.09
N VAL A 31 -17.07 2.47 -13.92
CA VAL A 31 -16.77 1.73 -12.69
C VAL A 31 -16.19 2.66 -11.62
N LEU A 32 -15.40 3.67 -12.03
CA LEU A 32 -14.74 4.59 -11.10
C LEU A 32 -15.65 5.70 -10.56
N LYS A 33 -16.70 6.10 -11.29
CA LYS A 33 -17.62 7.18 -10.87
C LYS A 33 -18.19 6.98 -9.45
N PRO A 34 -18.72 5.80 -9.07
CA PRO A 34 -19.19 5.57 -7.70
C PRO A 34 -18.09 5.64 -6.65
N TYR A 35 -16.85 5.28 -7.00
CA TYR A 35 -15.72 5.26 -6.07
C TYR A 35 -15.33 6.65 -5.57
N VAL A 36 -15.67 7.72 -6.31
CA VAL A 36 -15.44 9.11 -5.86
C VAL A 36 -16.11 9.37 -4.50
N GLN A 37 -17.30 8.81 -4.27
CA GLN A 37 -17.99 8.96 -2.99
C GLN A 37 -17.25 8.24 -1.86
N LEU A 38 -16.75 7.03 -2.11
CA LEU A 38 -15.97 6.25 -1.15
C LEU A 38 -14.63 6.93 -0.84
N MET A 39 -13.92 7.42 -1.86
CA MET A 39 -12.69 8.21 -1.72
C MET A 39 -12.93 9.45 -0.85
N SER A 40 -14.03 10.18 -1.09
CA SER A 40 -14.38 11.35 -0.30
C SER A 40 -14.69 11.00 1.17
N GLN A 41 -15.30 9.84 1.42
CA GLN A 41 -15.57 9.39 2.80
C GLN A 41 -14.28 9.01 3.52
N SER A 42 -13.39 8.24 2.89
CA SER A 42 -12.08 7.91 3.47
C SER A 42 -11.23 9.16 3.71
N ALA A 43 -11.26 10.14 2.81
CA ALA A 43 -10.57 11.42 3.00
C ALA A 43 -11.15 12.23 4.15
N LYS A 44 -12.48 12.24 4.31
CA LYS A 44 -13.15 12.92 5.44
C LYS A 44 -12.71 12.34 6.78
N THR A 45 -12.67 11.02 6.93
CA THR A 45 -12.18 10.36 8.16
C THR A 45 -10.76 10.80 8.52
N MET A 46 -9.88 10.94 7.54
CA MET A 46 -8.52 11.44 7.76
C MET A 46 -8.51 12.90 8.22
N LEU A 47 -9.33 13.76 7.58
CA LEU A 47 -9.44 15.18 7.92
C LEU A 47 -10.04 15.40 9.32
N ASP A 48 -11.06 14.63 9.69
CA ASP A 48 -11.67 14.67 11.03
C ASP A 48 -10.60 14.34 12.11
N LYS A 49 -9.67 13.42 11.82
CA LYS A 49 -8.50 13.19 12.70
C LYS A 49 -7.59 14.40 12.74
N TRP A 50 -7.25 15.00 11.60
CA TRP A 50 -6.37 16.16 11.52
C TRP A 50 -6.91 17.39 12.23
N GLU A 51 -8.23 17.57 12.26
CA GLU A 51 -8.88 18.63 13.04
C GLU A 51 -8.51 18.55 14.53
N SER A 52 -8.44 17.35 15.10
CA SER A 52 -7.99 17.18 16.49
C SER A 52 -6.53 17.60 16.73
N TYR A 53 -5.66 17.46 15.72
CA TYR A 53 -4.26 17.89 15.78
C TYR A 53 -4.11 19.40 15.58
N ALA A 54 -4.99 20.02 14.79
CA ALA A 54 -4.98 21.46 14.54
C ALA A 54 -5.13 22.27 15.84
N HIS A 55 -5.82 21.72 16.84
CA HIS A 55 -5.99 22.35 18.15
C HIS A 55 -4.83 22.14 19.13
N THR A 56 -3.86 21.27 18.82
CA THR A 56 -2.78 20.90 19.75
C THR A 56 -1.45 21.60 19.49
N ASP A 57 -1.35 22.44 18.45
CA ASP A 57 -0.13 23.17 18.01
C ASP A 57 1.11 22.25 17.87
N LYS A 58 0.87 20.96 17.62
CA LYS A 58 1.89 19.92 17.49
C LYS A 58 2.04 19.51 16.03
N THR A 59 3.29 19.33 15.60
CA THR A 59 3.61 18.70 14.32
C THR A 59 3.35 17.19 14.41
N PHE A 60 2.83 16.60 13.35
CA PHE A 60 2.65 15.15 13.22
C PHE A 60 3.12 14.65 11.85
N GLU A 61 3.32 13.34 11.74
CA GLU A 61 3.79 12.68 10.52
C GLU A 61 2.62 12.48 9.54
N LEU A 62 2.76 12.94 8.29
CA LEU A 62 1.67 12.98 7.31
C LEU A 62 1.53 11.68 6.51
N PHE A 63 2.65 11.04 6.21
CA PHE A 63 2.76 9.94 5.27
C PHE A 63 1.97 8.71 5.73
N GLU A 64 2.01 8.39 7.01
CA GLU A 64 1.25 7.30 7.63
C GLU A 64 -0.26 7.55 7.49
N HIS A 65 -0.74 8.76 7.78
CA HIS A 65 -2.15 9.10 7.68
C HIS A 65 -2.66 8.99 6.24
N VAL A 66 -1.90 9.53 5.27
CA VAL A 66 -2.26 9.47 3.85
C VAL A 66 -2.20 8.03 3.32
N SER A 67 -1.21 7.26 3.74
CA SER A 67 -1.06 5.86 3.35
C SER A 67 -2.19 4.98 3.89
N LEU A 68 -2.61 5.18 5.15
CA LEU A 68 -3.78 4.51 5.73
C LEU A 68 -5.08 4.88 5.01
N MET A 69 -5.28 6.16 4.70
CA MET A 69 -6.45 6.63 3.93
C MET A 69 -6.48 6.02 2.52
N THR A 70 -5.32 5.93 1.87
CA THR A 70 -5.19 5.31 0.53
C THR A 70 -5.49 3.82 0.58
N LEU A 71 -4.98 3.11 1.59
CA LEU A 71 -5.26 1.69 1.80
C LEU A 71 -6.75 1.44 2.02
N ASP A 72 -7.37 2.22 2.91
CA ASP A 72 -8.80 2.15 3.20
C ASP A 72 -9.65 2.36 1.94
N THR A 73 -9.30 3.38 1.15
CA THR A 73 -9.93 3.68 -0.13
C THR A 73 -9.87 2.49 -1.09
N ILE A 74 -8.69 1.87 -1.26
CA ILE A 74 -8.51 0.72 -2.15
C ILE A 74 -9.30 -0.49 -1.67
N LEU A 75 -9.29 -0.77 -0.37
CA LEU A 75 -10.02 -1.89 0.23
C LEU A 75 -11.54 -1.72 0.03
N GLN A 76 -12.06 -0.51 0.20
CA GLN A 76 -13.48 -0.24 -0.02
C GLN A 76 -13.86 -0.29 -1.50
N CYS A 77 -13.06 0.31 -2.40
CA CYS A 77 -13.41 0.42 -3.81
C CYS A 77 -13.21 -0.90 -4.58
N ALA A 78 -12.02 -1.50 -4.45
CA ALA A 78 -11.64 -2.65 -5.26
C ALA A 78 -12.05 -4.00 -4.62
N PHE A 79 -12.12 -4.07 -3.30
CA PHE A 79 -12.39 -5.32 -2.57
C PHE A 79 -13.72 -5.30 -1.81
N SER A 80 -14.45 -4.19 -1.81
CA SER A 80 -15.70 -4.02 -1.05
C SER A 80 -15.52 -4.34 0.44
N CYS A 81 -14.31 -4.17 0.97
CA CYS A 81 -13.97 -4.41 2.37
C CYS A 81 -14.05 -3.10 3.14
N LYS A 82 -14.98 -3.01 4.09
CA LYS A 82 -15.02 -1.91 5.06
C LYS A 82 -14.01 -2.19 6.16
N THR A 83 -13.02 -1.30 6.31
CA THR A 83 -12.01 -1.43 7.34
C THR A 83 -11.90 -0.15 8.14
N ASN A 84 -11.64 -0.27 9.45
CA ASN A 84 -11.36 0.87 10.31
C ASN A 84 -9.85 1.13 10.41
N CYS A 85 -9.08 0.81 9.36
CA CYS A 85 -7.63 0.86 9.41
C CYS A 85 -7.07 2.26 9.70
N GLN A 86 -7.83 3.32 9.42
CA GLN A 86 -7.44 4.68 9.76
C GLN A 86 -7.53 4.98 11.27
N THR A 87 -8.42 4.33 12.02
CA THR A 87 -8.64 4.58 13.46
C THR A 87 -7.97 3.51 14.33
N GLU A 88 -7.95 2.26 13.88
CA GLU A 88 -7.35 1.10 14.57
C GLU A 88 -5.89 0.83 14.15
N GLY A 89 -5.38 1.62 13.19
CA GLY A 89 -4.21 1.32 12.35
C GLY A 89 -2.90 0.97 13.06
N GLY A 90 -2.69 1.41 14.31
CA GLY A 90 -1.46 1.14 15.04
C GLY A 90 -1.21 -0.34 15.38
N ASN A 91 -2.26 -1.17 15.45
CA ASN A 91 -2.15 -2.57 15.88
C ASN A 91 -2.41 -3.61 14.78
N ASN A 92 -2.67 -3.20 13.53
CA ASN A 92 -2.96 -4.15 12.47
C ASN A 92 -1.66 -4.77 11.91
N ALA A 93 -1.46 -6.07 12.15
CA ALA A 93 -0.28 -6.81 11.70
C ALA A 93 -0.07 -6.75 10.18
N TYR A 94 -1.14 -6.72 9.39
CA TYR A 94 -1.05 -6.61 7.93
C TYR A 94 -0.47 -5.26 7.51
N ILE A 95 -0.96 -4.17 8.09
CA ILE A 95 -0.51 -2.81 7.78
C ILE A 95 0.97 -2.65 8.11
N LYS A 96 1.39 -3.14 9.29
CA LYS A 96 2.79 -3.13 9.72
C LYS A 96 3.69 -3.89 8.75
N ALA A 97 3.28 -5.10 8.34
CA ALA A 97 4.03 -5.89 7.36
C ALA A 97 4.15 -5.17 6.01
N VAL A 98 3.07 -4.56 5.53
CA VAL A 98 3.06 -3.80 4.26
C VAL A 98 4.00 -2.60 4.32
N TYR A 99 4.00 -1.84 5.42
CA TYR A 99 4.94 -0.72 5.59
C TYR A 99 6.39 -1.21 5.63
N GLU A 100 6.70 -2.24 6.42
CA GLU A 100 8.05 -2.78 6.53
C GLU A 100 8.57 -3.28 5.16
N LEU A 101 7.74 -4.02 4.42
CA LEU A 101 8.10 -4.51 3.09
C LEU A 101 8.25 -3.37 2.07
N SER A 102 7.41 -2.33 2.15
CA SER A 102 7.50 -1.16 1.29
C SER A 102 8.75 -0.32 1.57
N ASP A 103 9.11 -0.15 2.84
CA ASP A 103 10.34 0.53 3.26
C ASP A 103 11.58 -0.23 2.78
N LEU A 104 11.62 -1.55 3.02
CA LEU A 104 12.71 -2.42 2.56
C LEU A 104 12.83 -2.44 1.02
N ALA A 105 11.69 -2.43 0.29
CA ALA A 105 11.69 -2.33 -1.16
C ALA A 105 12.24 -0.98 -1.65
N ASN A 106 11.84 0.14 -1.02
CA ASN A 106 12.38 1.46 -1.32
C ASN A 106 13.89 1.55 -1.02
N PHE A 107 14.33 0.98 0.11
CA PHE A 107 15.74 0.93 0.49
C PHE A 107 16.56 0.15 -0.54
N ARG A 108 16.05 -1.01 -0.97
CA ARG A 108 16.65 -1.82 -2.03
C ARG A 108 16.73 -1.07 -3.35
N PHE A 109 15.67 -0.33 -3.72
CA PHE A 109 15.65 0.46 -4.95
C PHE A 109 16.74 1.55 -4.95
N ARG A 110 16.92 2.25 -3.83
CA ARG A 110 17.90 3.35 -3.70
C ARG A 110 19.35 2.87 -3.52
N THR A 111 19.55 1.66 -3.00
CA THR A 111 20.88 1.14 -2.66
C THR A 111 21.40 0.22 -3.77
N PHE A 112 22.28 0.75 -4.64
CA PHE A 112 22.78 0.02 -5.81
C PHE A 112 23.35 -1.39 -5.53
N PRO A 113 24.16 -1.62 -4.47
CA PRO A 113 24.63 -2.97 -4.13
C PRO A 113 23.50 -3.98 -3.87
N TYR A 114 22.34 -3.52 -3.40
CA TYR A 114 21.19 -4.37 -3.07
C TYR A 114 20.34 -4.74 -4.30
N HIS A 115 20.70 -4.25 -5.48
CA HIS A 115 20.06 -4.68 -6.73
C HIS A 115 20.37 -6.16 -6.98
N SER A 116 21.58 -6.61 -6.64
CA SER A 116 21.94 -8.03 -6.63
C SER A 116 21.18 -8.79 -5.55
N ASP A 117 20.41 -9.79 -5.95
CA ASP A 117 19.63 -10.64 -5.04
C ASP A 117 20.54 -11.28 -3.97
N LEU A 118 21.71 -11.79 -4.35
CA LEU A 118 22.63 -12.46 -3.42
C LEU A 118 23.07 -11.54 -2.28
N ILE A 119 23.49 -10.32 -2.62
CA ILE A 119 23.97 -9.33 -1.65
C ILE A 119 22.84 -8.92 -0.71
N PHE A 120 21.65 -8.67 -1.27
CA PHE A 120 20.49 -8.32 -0.47
C PHE A 120 20.10 -9.45 0.49
N TYR A 121 19.99 -10.68 -0.02
CA TYR A 121 19.56 -11.83 0.77
C TYR A 121 20.54 -12.20 1.89
N LEU A 122 21.85 -11.94 1.73
CA LEU A 122 22.86 -12.15 2.76
C LEU A 122 22.92 -11.02 3.81
N SER A 123 22.29 -9.88 3.52
CA SER A 123 22.24 -8.75 4.45
C SER A 123 21.19 -8.92 5.56
N PRO A 124 21.32 -8.21 6.70
CA PRO A 124 20.28 -8.17 7.73
C PRO A 124 18.91 -7.68 7.21
N HIS A 125 18.92 -6.84 6.17
CA HIS A 125 17.71 -6.32 5.53
C HIS A 125 16.99 -7.42 4.74
N GLY A 126 17.74 -8.30 4.08
CA GLY A 126 17.21 -9.47 3.41
C GLY A 126 16.64 -10.51 4.37
N TYR A 127 17.20 -10.64 5.58
CA TYR A 127 16.62 -11.47 6.64
C TYR A 127 15.27 -10.91 7.12
N ARG A 128 15.21 -9.60 7.43
CA ARG A 128 13.95 -8.93 7.80
C ARG A 128 12.89 -9.04 6.72
N TYR A 129 13.27 -8.82 5.46
CA TYR A 129 12.36 -8.95 4.32
C TYR A 129 11.73 -10.34 4.23
N ARG A 130 12.48 -11.41 4.49
CA ARG A 130 11.96 -12.79 4.48
C ARG A 130 11.04 -13.09 5.66
N ASN A 131 11.26 -12.47 6.82
CA ASN A 131 10.40 -12.66 7.98
C ASN A 131 9.08 -11.89 7.87
N ALA A 132 9.06 -10.78 7.14
CA ALA A 132 7.86 -9.98 6.92
C ALA A 132 6.98 -10.51 5.76
N CYS A 133 7.57 -11.25 4.80
CA CYS A 133 6.86 -11.96 3.73
C CYS A 133 6.19 -13.24 4.23
#